data_AF-A0A7D5MIN1-F1
#
_entry.id   AF-A0A7D5MIN1-F1
#
_cell.length_a   1.000
_cell.length_b   1.000
_cell.length_c   1.000
_cell.angle_alpha   90.00
_cell.angle_beta   90.00
_cell.angle_gamma   90.00
#
_symmetry.space_group_name_H-M   'P 1'
#
loop_
_entity.id
_entity.type
_entity.pdbx_description
1 polymer ?
#
loop_
_entity_poly.entity_id
_entity_poly.type
_entity_poly.pdbx_seq_one_letter_code
_entity_poly.pdbx_strand_id
1 'polypeptide(L)'
;MTFDDRGDLMTRAEAERMLESFFKTNKVISYTPSHSGKAPDHSGSYTLGNIRTENRHFRIFIKFRPGLGLDSIREVRINSL
;
A
#
# COMPACT_ATOMS: atom_id res chain seq x y z
N MET A 1 5.61 7.10 0.38
CA MET A 1 4.34 6.58 -0.16
C MET A 1 4.26 6.97 -1.62
N THR A 2 3.70 6.14 -2.48
CA THR A 2 3.65 6.39 -3.93
C THR A 2 2.24 6.20 -4.48
N PHE A 3 1.79 7.14 -5.31
CA PHE A 3 0.56 7.07 -6.09
C PHE A 3 0.87 7.27 -7.56
N ASP A 4 0.49 6.32 -8.42
CA ASP A 4 0.76 6.34 -9.87
C ASP A 4 2.20 6.78 -10.18
N ASP A 5 3.15 6.10 -9.53
CA ASP A 5 4.60 6.29 -9.63
C ASP A 5 5.14 7.67 -9.19
N ARG A 6 4.27 8.54 -8.66
CA ARG A 6 4.66 9.78 -7.96
C ARG A 6 4.70 9.51 -6.47
N GLY A 7 5.89 9.57 -5.87
CA GLY A 7 6.08 9.25 -4.46
C GLY A 7 7.04 10.19 -3.76
N ASP A 8 6.85 10.29 -2.45
CA ASP A 8 7.73 11.05 -1.56
C ASP A 8 7.96 10.28 -0.23
N LEU A 9 9.02 10.65 0.48
CA LEU A 9 9.26 10.25 1.85
C LEU A 9 8.33 11.06 2.75
N MET A 10 7.54 10.34 3.55
CA MET A 10 6.50 10.96 4.38
C MET A 10 6.63 10.48 5.81
N THR A 11 6.24 11.34 6.74
CA THR A 11 5.98 10.93 8.13
C THR A 11 4.78 9.98 8.19
N ARG A 12 4.65 9.26 9.30
CA ARG A 12 3.51 8.37 9.54
C ARG A 12 2.18 9.11 9.44
N ALA A 13 2.08 10.28 10.06
CA ALA A 13 0.84 11.07 10.09
C ALA A 13 0.42 11.56 8.69
N GLU A 14 1.39 11.94 7.85
CA GLU A 14 1.11 12.34 6.46
C GLU A 14 0.64 11.16 5.61
N ALA A 15 1.28 10.00 5.77
CA ALA A 15 0.88 8.79 5.08
C ALA A 15 -0.53 8.31 5.49
N GLU A 16 -0.86 8.38 6.80
CA GLU A 16 -2.20 8.07 7.32
C GLU A 16 -3.25 9.00 6.71
N ARG A 17 -3.02 10.32 6.70
CA ARG A 17 -3.94 11.30 6.07
C ARG A 17 -4.12 11.03 4.57
N MET A 18 -3.06 10.66 3.87
CA MET A 18 -3.11 10.38 2.44
C MET A 18 -3.94 9.11 2.16
N LEU A 19 -3.75 8.05 2.95
CA LEU A 19 -4.56 6.83 2.88
C LEU A 19 -6.03 7.11 3.21
N GLU A 20 -6.30 7.87 4.26
CA GLU A 20 -7.66 8.30 4.61
C GLU A 20 -8.32 9.05 3.46
N SER A 21 -7.61 10.02 2.87
CA SER A 21 -8.12 10.77 1.71
C SER A 21 -8.40 9.84 0.53
N PHE A 22 -7.48 8.93 0.22
CA PHE A 22 -7.65 7.95 -0.85
C PHE A 22 -8.90 7.08 -0.65
N PHE A 23 -9.11 6.52 0.55
CA PHE A 23 -10.25 5.66 0.83
C PHE A 23 -11.58 6.42 0.98
N LYS A 24 -11.54 7.69 1.37
CA LYS A 24 -12.73 8.57 1.35
C LYS A 24 -13.17 8.87 -0.09
N THR A 25 -12.22 9.16 -0.97
CA THR A 25 -12.51 9.45 -2.40
C THR A 25 -12.87 8.20 -3.18
N ASN A 26 -12.22 7.06 -2.88
CA ASN A 26 -12.40 5.81 -3.59
C ASN A 26 -13.03 4.77 -2.65
N LYS A 27 -14.36 4.83 -2.53
CA LYS A 27 -15.12 3.92 -1.66
C LYS A 27 -14.87 2.46 -2.06
N VAL A 28 -14.19 1.74 -1.18
CA VAL A 28 -13.76 0.36 -1.41
C VAL A 28 -14.96 -0.59 -1.33
N ILE A 29 -15.10 -1.44 -2.34
CA ILE A 29 -16.07 -2.53 -2.37
C ILE A 29 -15.41 -3.83 -1.90
N SER A 30 -14.19 -4.10 -2.38
CA SER A 30 -13.47 -5.33 -2.03
C SER A 30 -11.96 -5.18 -2.14
N TYR A 31 -11.25 -5.97 -1.35
CA TYR A 31 -9.82 -6.19 -1.47
C TYR A 31 -9.56 -7.68 -1.75
N THR A 32 -8.76 -7.97 -2.77
CA THR A 32 -8.38 -9.33 -3.14
C THR A 32 -6.85 -9.45 -3.09
N PRO A 33 -6.28 -10.23 -2.16
CA PRO A 33 -4.85 -10.49 -2.16
C PRO A 33 -4.47 -11.25 -3.44
N SER A 34 -3.34 -10.87 -4.04
CA SER A 34 -2.86 -11.45 -5.30
C SER A 34 -1.56 -12.22 -5.09
N HIS A 35 -0.60 -11.65 -4.35
CA HIS A 35 0.68 -12.30 -4.11
C HIS A 35 1.31 -11.77 -2.82
N SER A 36 2.10 -12.59 -2.15
CA SER A 36 2.90 -12.16 -1.00
C SER A 36 4.22 -12.92 -0.99
N GLY A 37 5.24 -12.33 -0.41
CA GLY A 37 6.56 -12.94 -0.39
C GLY A 37 7.61 -12.13 0.33
N LYS A 38 8.87 -12.47 0.08
CA LYS A 38 10.02 -11.68 0.53
C LYS A 38 10.32 -10.59 -0.49
N ALA A 39 10.58 -9.38 -0.02
CA ALA A 39 10.94 -8.26 -0.89
C ALA A 39 12.20 -8.64 -1.70
N PRO A 40 12.30 -8.24 -2.98
CA PRO A 40 13.44 -8.62 -3.84
C PRO A 40 14.82 -8.21 -3.30
N ASP A 41 14.86 -7.18 -2.44
CA ASP A 41 16.06 -6.69 -1.78
C ASP A 41 16.33 -7.35 -0.42
N HIS A 42 15.58 -8.40 -0.09
CA HIS A 42 15.63 -9.13 1.20
C HIS A 42 15.44 -8.26 2.45
N SER A 43 15.02 -7.00 2.30
CA SER A 43 14.87 -6.06 3.41
C SER A 43 13.59 -6.25 4.22
N GLY A 44 12.73 -7.20 3.81
CA GLY A 44 11.50 -7.53 4.52
C GLY A 44 10.54 -8.39 3.70
N SER A 45 9.27 -8.38 4.09
CA SER A 45 8.17 -9.05 3.39
C SER A 45 7.35 -8.03 2.59
N TYR A 46 6.53 -8.52 1.66
CA TYR A 46 5.55 -7.68 0.96
C TYR A 46 4.25 -8.43 0.73
N THR A 47 3.19 -7.65 0.50
CA THR A 47 1.92 -8.12 -0.05
C THR A 47 1.49 -7.26 -1.22
N LEU A 48 0.85 -7.89 -2.19
CA LEU A 48 0.25 -7.29 -3.36
C LEU A 48 -1.21 -7.70 -3.39
N GLY A 49 -2.10 -6.74 -3.64
CA GLY A 49 -3.51 -7.02 -3.83
C GLY A 49 -4.18 -6.01 -4.73
N ASN A 50 -5.42 -6.32 -5.10
CA ASN A 50 -6.26 -5.48 -5.93
C ASN A 50 -7.41 -4.93 -5.09
N ILE A 51 -7.59 -3.62 -5.14
CA ILE A 51 -8.68 -2.88 -4.53
C ILE A 51 -9.70 -2.58 -5.62
N ARG A 52 -10.92 -3.09 -5.46
CA ARG A 52 -12.07 -2.66 -6.26
C ARG A 52 -12.81 -1.58 -5.49
N THR A 53 -13.06 -0.45 -6.14
CA THR A 53 -13.87 0.64 -5.61
C THR A 53 -15.10 0.82 -6.48
N GLU A 54 -16.03 1.68 -6.08
CA GLU A 54 -17.25 1.95 -6.86
C GLU A 54 -16.96 2.43 -8.29
N ASN A 55 -15.89 3.20 -8.47
CA ASN A 55 -15.62 3.88 -9.73
C ASN A 55 -14.36 3.38 -10.44
N ARG A 56 -13.40 2.76 -9.73
CA ARG A 56 -12.08 2.38 -10.27
C ARG A 56 -11.48 1.16 -9.58
N HIS A 57 -10.52 0.53 -10.25
CA HIS A 57 -9.69 -0.52 -9.68
C HIS A 57 -8.27 0.00 -9.43
N PHE A 58 -7.65 -0.47 -8.36
CA PHE A 58 -6.29 -0.13 -8.00
C PHE A 58 -5.52 -1.38 -7.61
N ARG A 59 -4.22 -1.39 -7.87
CA ARG A 59 -3.27 -2.33 -7.28
C ARG A 59 -2.59 -1.66 -6.11
N ILE A 60 -2.55 -2.35 -4.98
CA ILE A 60 -1.80 -1.92 -3.80
C ILE A 60 -0.65 -2.87 -3.54
N PHE A 61 0.53 -2.31 -3.35
CA PHE A 61 1.73 -2.98 -2.87
C PHE A 61 2.09 -2.43 -1.50
N ILE A 62 2.31 -3.31 -0.54
CA ILE A 62 2.71 -2.95 0.83
C ILE A 62 3.98 -3.71 1.15
N LYS A 63 5.06 -2.98 1.44
CA LYS A 63 6.32 -3.53 1.91
C LYS A 63 6.45 -3.31 3.41
N PHE A 64 6.85 -4.37 4.10
CA PHE A 64 7.11 -4.36 5.52
C PHE A 64 8.61 -4.31 5.78
N ARG A 65 9.00 -3.62 6.85
CA ARG A 65 10.32 -3.74 7.47
C ARG A 65 10.17 -4.61 8.72
N PRO A 66 10.99 -5.66 8.86
CA PRO A 66 10.99 -6.50 10.04
C PRO A 66 11.43 -5.68 11.26
N GLY A 67 10.69 -5.83 12.36
CA GLY A 67 11.00 -5.22 13.65
C GLY A 67 11.40 -6.28 14.68
N LEU A 68 11.90 -5.86 15.84
CA LEU A 68 12.16 -6.75 16.99
C LEU A 68 10.87 -7.36 17.60
N GLY A 69 9.71 -7.03 17.05
CA GLY A 69 8.40 -7.55 17.43
C GLY A 69 7.48 -7.62 16.21
N LEU A 70 6.58 -6.66 16.06
CA LEU A 70 5.69 -6.59 14.90
C LEU A 70 6.39 -5.93 13.70
N ASP A 71 6.14 -6.50 12.53
CA ASP A 71 6.51 -5.89 11.25
C ASP A 71 5.84 -4.52 11.10
N SER A 72 6.60 -3.55 10.59
CA SER A 72 6.11 -2.19 10.35
C SER A 72 5.98 -1.92 8.85
N ILE A 73 4.96 -1.17 8.45
CA ILE A 73 4.83 -0.76 7.04
C ILE A 73 5.95 0.24 6.73
N ARG A 74 6.79 -0.11 5.76
CA ARG A 74 7.88 0.74 5.27
C ARG A 74 7.48 1.51 4.03
N GLU A 75 6.67 0.90 3.18
CA GLU A 75 6.29 1.47 1.89
C GLU A 75 4.89 1.01 1.50
N VAL A 76 4.11 1.95 0.96
CA VAL A 76 2.83 1.69 0.29
C VAL A 76 2.91 2.32 -1.09
N ARG A 77 2.55 1.54 -2.10
CA ARG A 77 2.36 2.01 -3.48
C ARG A 77 0.96 1.66 -3.92
N ILE A 78 0.24 2.63 -4.45
CA ILE A 78 -1.09 2.43 -5.03
C ILE A 78 -1.04 2.92 -6.48
N ASN A 79 -1.37 2.04 -7.41
CA ASN A 79 -1.38 2.33 -8.83
C ASN A 79 -2.78 2.04 -9.37
N SER A 80 -3.30 2.96 -10.16
CA SER A 80 -4.51 2.73 -10.95
C SER A 80 -4.28 1.58 -11.95
N LEU A 81 -5.34 0.81 -12.21
CA LEU A 81 -5.36 -0.29 -13.18
C LEU A 81 -6.15 0.07 -14.42
#